data_AF-A0A2S2NDR1-F1
#
_entry.id   AF-A0A2S2NDR1-F1
#
_cell.length_a   1.000
_cell.length_b   1.000
_cell.length_c   1.000
_cell.angle_alpha   90.00
_cell.angle_beta   90.00
_cell.angle_gamma   90.00
#
_symmetry.space_group_name_H-M   'P 1'
#
loop_
_entity.id
_entity.type
_entity.pdbx_description
1 polymer ?
#
loop_
_entity_poly.entity_id
_entity_poly.type
_entity_poly.pdbx_seq_one_letter_code
_entity_poly.pdbx_strand_id
1 'polypeptide(L)'
;SVPPRRVPYKILNNLKETLSSMCKLKVIEKCNKPNEWQSPIIVIEKPDKSLRICLDPREINKNIIRERYQIPTLEQIKLNLSNKRIFTVLDLKDGFYHC
;
A
#
# COMPACT_ATOMS: atom_id res chain seq x y z
N SER A 1 19.73 7.96 2.51
CA SER A 1 18.58 8.75 2.02
C SER A 1 18.60 8.78 0.50
N VAL A 2 17.61 8.17 -0.18
CA VAL A 2 17.55 8.16 -1.66
C VAL A 2 16.80 9.42 -2.12
N PRO A 3 17.30 10.17 -3.12
CA PRO A 3 16.62 11.36 -3.59
C PRO A 3 15.23 11.03 -4.19
N PRO A 4 14.26 11.96 -4.12
CA PRO A 4 12.95 11.77 -4.74
C PRO A 4 13.05 11.51 -6.24
N ARG A 5 12.16 10.67 -6.76
CA ARG A 5 12.05 10.43 -8.20
C ARG A 5 11.40 11.63 -8.89
N ARG A 6 11.85 11.93 -10.10
CA ARG A 6 11.19 12.93 -10.95
C ARG A 6 9.82 12.41 -11.38
N VAL A 7 8.82 13.27 -11.28
CA VAL A 7 7.45 12.98 -11.68
C VAL A 7 7.17 13.74 -12.98
N PRO A 8 6.66 13.07 -14.05
CA PRO A 8 6.27 13.74 -15.28
C PRO A 8 5.25 14.86 -15.05
N TYR A 9 5.41 15.99 -15.74
CA TYR A 9 4.55 17.16 -15.56
C TYR A 9 3.05 16.84 -15.74
N LYS A 10 2.75 15.98 -16.73
CA LYS A 10 1.38 15.54 -17.06
C LYS A 10 0.62 14.95 -15.86
N ILE A 11 1.31 14.27 -14.93
CA ILE A 11 0.66 13.58 -13.81
C ILE A 11 0.76 14.36 -12.48
N LEU A 12 1.44 15.52 -12.46
CA LEU A 12 1.67 16.29 -11.24
C LEU A 12 0.38 16.75 -10.57
N ASN A 13 -0.62 17.20 -11.35
CA ASN A 13 -1.89 17.66 -10.81
C ASN A 13 -2.68 16.50 -10.18
N ASN A 14 -2.84 15.41 -10.93
CA ASN A 14 -3.49 14.20 -10.44
C ASN A 14 -2.78 13.63 -9.19
N LEU A 15 -1.45 13.68 -9.15
CA LEU A 15 -0.67 13.26 -7.99
C LEU A 15 -0.97 14.13 -6.76
N LYS A 16 -0.99 15.46 -6.91
CA LYS A 16 -1.34 16.38 -5.82
C LYS A 16 -2.75 16.14 -5.29
N GLU A 17 -3.71 15.93 -6.18
CA GLU A 17 -5.10 15.62 -5.82
C GLU A 17 -5.21 14.28 -5.08
N THR A 18 -4.53 13.25 -5.56
CA THR A 18 -4.50 11.92 -4.93
C THR A 18 -3.90 11.99 -3.53
N LEU A 19 -2.76 12.66 -3.36
CA LEU A 19 -2.13 12.87 -2.04
C LEU A 19 -3.03 13.67 -1.10
N SER A 20 -3.71 14.70 -1.60
CA SER A 20 -4.68 15.48 -0.82
C SER A 20 -5.85 14.62 -0.35
N SER A 21 -6.38 13.75 -1.22
CA SER A 21 -7.42 12.78 -0.86
C SER A 21 -6.95 11.80 0.22
N MET A 22 -5.74 11.24 0.07
CA MET A 22 -5.16 10.34 1.07
C MET A 22 -4.96 11.02 2.43
N CYS A 23 -4.56 12.30 2.46
CA CYS A 23 -4.51 13.09 3.69
C CYS A 23 -5.90 13.26 4.32
N LYS A 24 -6.93 13.56 3.53
CA LYS A 24 -8.32 13.69 4.02
C LYS A 24 -8.85 12.39 4.60
N LEU A 25 -8.51 11.27 3.96
CA LEU A 25 -8.83 9.92 4.44
C LEU A 25 -7.97 9.49 5.64
N LYS A 26 -7.02 10.33 6.09
CA LYS A 26 -6.09 10.06 7.18
C LYS A 26 -5.19 8.84 6.96
N VAL A 27 -4.98 8.46 5.69
CA VAL A 27 -4.06 7.37 5.30
C VAL A 27 -2.60 7.83 5.40
N ILE A 28 -2.36 9.13 5.14
CA ILE A 28 -1.06 9.76 5.27
C ILE A 28 -1.20 11.12 5.94
N GLU A 29 -0.09 11.66 6.43
CA GLU A 29 -0.03 13.01 6.98
C GLU A 29 1.16 13.79 6.42
N LYS A 30 1.07 15.12 6.48
CA LYS A 30 2.18 15.99 6.10
C LYS A 30 3.24 15.95 7.18
N CYS A 31 4.47 15.62 6.81
CA CYS A 31 5.62 15.79 7.69
C CYS A 31 6.36 17.09 7.35
N ASN A 32 6.38 18.04 8.30
CA ASN A 32 7.00 19.36 8.13
C ASN A 32 8.42 19.44 8.71
N LYS A 33 8.96 18.32 9.21
CA LYS A 33 10.31 18.26 9.80
C LYS A 33 11.24 17.45 8.89
N PRO A 34 12.54 17.77 8.87
CA PRO A 34 13.53 16.91 8.23
C PRO A 34 13.49 15.53 8.91
N ASN A 35 13.30 14.48 8.12
CA ASN A 35 13.31 13.11 8.61
C ASN A 35 14.56 12.38 8.12
N GLU A 36 15.20 11.65 9.01
CA GLU A 36 16.31 10.74 8.67
C GLU A 36 15.85 9.61 7.75
N TRP A 37 14.57 9.23 7.85
CA TRP A 37 13.94 8.18 7.09
C TRP A 37 13.07 8.76 5.96
N GLN A 38 13.50 8.53 4.72
CA GLN A 38 12.68 8.79 3.53
C GLN A 38 12.84 7.67 2.51
N SER A 39 11.74 7.32 1.87
CA SER A 39 11.70 6.41 0.73
C SER A 39 11.04 7.11 -0.45
N PRO A 40 11.60 7.02 -1.66
CA PRO A 40 11.03 7.68 -2.82
C PRO A 40 9.68 7.04 -3.16
N ILE A 41 8.74 7.88 -3.61
CA ILE A 41 7.46 7.41 -4.14
C ILE A 41 7.63 6.92 -5.59
N ILE A 42 6.84 5.93 -5.95
CA ILE A 42 6.66 5.39 -7.28
C ILE A 42 5.19 5.63 -7.64
N VAL A 43 4.95 6.23 -8.80
CA VAL A 43 3.60 6.56 -9.27
C VAL A 43 3.31 5.75 -10.52
N ILE A 44 2.24 4.97 -10.48
CA ILE A 44 1.79 4.13 -11.58
C ILE A 44 0.40 4.60 -11.99
N GLU A 45 0.22 4.90 -13.28
CA GLU A 45 -1.10 5.18 -13.84
C GLU A 45 -1.80 3.85 -14.13
N LYS A 46 -2.98 3.64 -13.55
CA LYS A 46 -3.82 2.48 -13.80
C LYS A 46 -4.56 2.64 -15.14
N PRO A 47 -5.13 1.55 -15.71
CA PRO A 47 -5.94 1.63 -16.93
C PRO A 47 -7.16 2.58 -16.81
N ASP A 48 -7.71 2.74 -15.60
CA ASP A 48 -8.80 3.67 -15.28
C ASP A 48 -8.34 5.13 -15.14
N LYS A 49 -7.06 5.44 -15.44
CA LYS A 49 -6.38 6.75 -15.28
C LYS A 49 -6.22 7.21 -13.82
N SER A 50 -6.61 6.39 -12.84
CA SER A 50 -6.29 6.67 -11.44
C SER A 50 -4.82 6.40 -11.17
N LEU A 51 -4.25 7.09 -10.17
CA LEU A 51 -2.87 6.88 -9.76
C LEU A 51 -2.79 5.88 -8.62
N ARG A 52 -1.89 4.90 -8.74
CA ARG A 52 -1.41 4.07 -7.64
C ARG A 52 -0.09 4.66 -7.15
N ILE A 53 -0.10 5.12 -5.90
CA ILE A 53 1.10 5.64 -5.22
C ILE A 53 1.68 4.51 -4.39
N CYS A 54 2.95 4.18 -4.63
CA CYS A 54 3.69 3.16 -3.91
C CYS A 54 4.95 3.75 -3.30
N LEU A 55 5.37 3.26 -2.15
CA LEU A 55 6.72 3.51 -1.64
C LEU A 55 7.68 2.49 -2.26
N ASP A 56 8.91 2.90 -2.53
CA ASP A 56 9.97 1.96 -2.87
C ASP A 56 10.41 1.19 -1.61
N PRO A 57 10.09 -0.10 -1.49
CA PRO A 57 10.22 -0.81 -0.22
C PRO A 57 11.62 -1.38 -0.02
N ARG A 58 12.55 -1.22 -0.98
CA ARG A 58 13.82 -1.96 -0.99
C ARG A 58 14.69 -1.70 0.22
N GLU A 59 14.83 -0.43 0.62
CA GLU A 59 15.61 -0.07 1.81
C GLU A 59 14.84 -0.33 3.10
N ILE A 60 13.53 -0.04 3.12
CA ILE A 60 12.66 -0.33 4.27
C ILE A 60 12.71 -1.82 4.62
N ASN A 61 12.54 -2.70 3.63
CA ASN A 61 12.47 -4.15 3.81
C ASN A 61 13.78 -4.79 4.28
N LYS A 62 14.93 -4.11 4.14
CA LYS A 62 16.20 -4.58 4.70
C LYS A 62 16.33 -4.28 6.19
N ASN A 63 15.68 -3.21 6.64
CA ASN A 63 15.80 -2.69 8.00
C ASN A 63 14.63 -3.11 8.91
N ILE A 64 13.50 -3.54 8.35
CA ILE A 64 12.38 -4.11 9.11
C ILE A 64 12.73 -5.51 9.61
N ILE A 65 12.60 -5.72 10.93
CA ILE A 65 12.58 -7.05 11.53
C ILE A 65 11.26 -7.74 11.14
N ARG A 66 11.35 -8.85 10.41
CA ARG A 66 10.15 -9.56 9.94
C ARG A 66 9.57 -10.43 11.04
N GLU A 67 8.34 -10.13 11.43
CA GLU A 67 7.51 -11.07 12.16
C GLU A 67 7.19 -12.29 11.28
N ARG A 68 7.32 -13.50 11.85
CA ARG A 68 7.07 -14.76 11.15
C ARG A 68 5.69 -15.27 11.50
N TYR A 69 4.68 -14.76 10.81
CA TYR A 69 3.34 -15.33 10.86
C TYR A 69 3.19 -16.44 9.81
N GLN A 70 2.63 -17.58 10.19
CA GLN A 70 2.35 -18.67 9.25
C GLN A 70 1.03 -18.41 8.53
N ILE A 71 1.12 -18.10 7.25
CA ILE A 71 -0.05 -18.06 6.37
C ILE A 71 -0.56 -19.51 6.21
N PRO A 72 -1.86 -19.77 6.44
CA PRO A 72 -2.39 -21.12 6.35
C PRO A 72 -2.19 -21.68 4.94
N THR A 73 -1.84 -22.96 4.86
CA THR A 73 -1.68 -23.65 3.58
C THR A 73 -3.03 -23.88 2.93
N LEU A 74 -3.03 -24.13 1.62
CA LEU A 74 -4.26 -24.48 0.90
C LEU A 74 -4.94 -25.72 1.50
N GLU A 75 -4.18 -26.70 1.98
CA GLU A 75 -4.72 -27.90 2.62
C GLU A 75 -5.41 -27.59 3.96
N GLN A 76 -4.79 -26.76 4.79
CA GLN A 76 -5.39 -26.31 6.05
C GLN A 76 -6.70 -25.54 5.80
N ILE A 77 -6.70 -24.65 4.79
CA ILE A 77 -7.92 -23.94 4.39
C ILE A 77 -9.00 -24.93 3.92
N LYS A 78 -8.66 -25.91 3.06
CA LYS A 78 -9.61 -26.92 2.58
C LYS A 78 -10.22 -27.76 3.71
N LEU A 79 -9.41 -28.18 4.68
CA LEU A 79 -9.89 -28.92 5.85
C LEU A 79 -10.88 -28.09 6.67
N ASN A 80 -10.58 -26.81 6.91
CA ASN A 80 -11.46 -25.90 7.64
C ASN A 80 -12.81 -25.66 6.92
N LEU A 81 -12.81 -25.72 5.59
CA LEU A 81 -14.00 -25.57 4.75
C LEU A 81 -14.77 -26.89 4.53
N SER A 82 -14.21 -28.03 4.95
CA SER A 82 -14.86 -29.34 4.79
C SER A 82 -16.19 -29.40 5.55
N ASN A 83 -17.16 -30.12 4.98
CA ASN A 83 -18.51 -30.29 5.53
C ASN A 83 -19.30 -28.98 5.75
N LYS A 84 -18.86 -27.86 5.17
CA LYS A 84 -19.64 -26.61 5.10
C LYS A 84 -20.49 -26.61 3.83
N ARG A 85 -21.71 -26.10 3.92
CA ARG A 85 -22.68 -26.08 2.80
C ARG A 85 -22.81 -24.72 2.12
N ILE A 86 -22.50 -23.65 2.84
CA ILE A 86 -22.66 -22.27 2.38
C ILE A 86 -21.34 -21.56 2.62
N PHE A 87 -20.87 -20.85 1.61
CA PHE A 87 -19.65 -20.05 1.65
C PHE A 87 -19.99 -18.61 1.30
N THR A 88 -19.32 -17.67 1.95
CA THR A 88 -19.42 -16.24 1.63
C THR A 88 -18.00 -15.71 1.48
N VAL A 89 -17.78 -14.95 0.42
CA VAL A 89 -16.51 -14.28 0.15
C VAL A 89 -16.71 -12.80 0.42
N LEU A 90 -15.87 -12.25 1.28
CA LEU A 90 -15.87 -10.82 1.61
C LEU A 90 -14.53 -10.23 1.14
N ASP A 91 -14.61 -9.13 0.40
CA ASP A 91 -13.43 -8.35 0.02
C ASP A 91 -13.30 -7.14 0.95
N LEU A 92 -12.20 -7.07 1.70
CA LEU A 92 -11.88 -5.90 2.51
C LEU A 92 -11.15 -4.89 1.62
N LYS A 93 -11.93 -4.06 0.93
CA LYS A 93 -11.42 -3.00 0.06
C LYS A 93 -10.43 -2.11 0.81
N ASP A 94 -9.26 -1.91 0.23
CA ASP A 94 -8.19 -1.06 0.77
C ASP A 94 -7.77 -1.43 2.21
N GLY A 95 -7.87 -2.71 2.58
CA GLY A 95 -7.67 -3.19 3.96
C GLY A 95 -6.41 -2.70 4.68
N PHE A 96 -5.30 -2.49 3.96
CA PHE A 96 -4.06 -1.96 4.54
C PHE A 96 -4.16 -0.52 5.07
N TYR A 97 -5.18 0.25 4.67
CA TYR A 97 -5.42 1.61 5.16
C TYR A 97 -6.27 1.65 6.44
N HIS A 98 -6.79 0.50 6.88
CA HIS A 98 -7.68 0.38 8.03
C HIS A 98 -7.00 -0.24 9.26
N CYS A 99 -5.69 -0.48 9.19
CA CYS A 99 -4.88 -1.06 10.26
C CYS A 99 -4.42 -0.01 11.29
#